data_AF-A0A6J7NMH7-F1
#
_entry.id   AF-A0A6J7NMH7-F1
#
_cell.length_a   1.000
_cell.length_b   1.000
_cell.length_c   1.000
_cell.angle_alpha   90.00
_cell.angle_beta   90.00
_cell.angle_gamma   90.00
#
_symmetry.space_group_name_H-M   'P 1'
#
loop_
_entity.id
_entity.type
_entity.pdbx_description
1 polymer ?
#
loop_
_entity_poly.entity_id
_entity_poly.type
_entity_poly.pdbx_seq_one_letter_code
_entity_poly.pdbx_strand_id
1 'polypeptide(L)' 'MFHRVTDASKAAMVATEERLRAGGGILFDVQWSTPHLESMGVVEIDRDDYLRRLESAINAPVVYWE' A
#
# COMPACT_ATOMS: atom_id res chain seq x y z
N MET A 1 0.80 10.81 4.01
CA MET A 1 0.84 10.63 5.48
C MET A 1 1.56 11.82 6.14
N PHE A 2 1.42 12.00 7.45
CA PHE A 2 2.10 13.06 8.23
C PHE A 2 2.68 12.45 9.52
N HIS A 3 3.61 13.16 10.18
CA HIS A 3 4.11 12.78 11.51
C HIS A 3 4.52 14.00 12.31
N ARG A 4 4.51 13.87 13.65
CA ARG A 4 5.04 14.87 14.59
C ARG A 4 6.30 14.41 15.32
N VAL A 5 6.58 13.11 15.25
CA VAL A 5 7.73 12.44 15.84
C VAL A 5 8.41 11.64 14.74
N THR A 6 9.74 11.67 14.73
CA THR A 6 10.57 10.94 13.76
C THR A 6 10.09 9.49 13.62
N ASP A 7 10.03 9.02 12.36
CA ASP A 7 9.66 7.66 11.96
C ASP A 7 8.20 7.22 12.19
N ALA A 8 7.35 8.03 12.83
CA ALA A 8 5.97 7.62 13.09
C ALA A 8 5.18 7.33 11.80
N SER A 9 5.41 8.09 10.72
CA SER A 9 4.75 7.84 9.43
C SER A 9 5.26 6.57 8.74
N LYS A 10 6.54 6.24 8.91
CA LYS A 10 7.12 4.99 8.37
C LYS A 10 6.56 3.78 9.09
N ALA A 11 6.53 3.84 10.43
CA ALA A 11 5.93 2.80 11.26
C ALA A 11 4.45 2.59 10.92
N ALA A 12 3.69 3.68 10.72
CA ALA A 12 2.30 3.60 10.29
C ALA A 12 2.17 2.88 8.95
N MET A 13 3.01 3.20 7.96
CA MET A 13 2.96 2.57 6.64
C MET A 13 3.29 1.08 6.67
N VAL A 14 4.34 0.68 7.39
CA VAL A 14 4.70 -0.74 7.58
C VAL A 14 3.53 -1.48 8.25
N ALA A 15 2.99 -0.91 9.32
CA ALA A 15 1.86 -1.51 10.03
C ALA A 15 0.56 -1.56 9.20
N THR A 16 0.37 -0.65 8.23
CA THR A 16 -0.72 -0.70 7.25
C THR A 16 -0.49 -1.82 6.24
N GLU A 17 0.72 -1.97 5.72
CA GLU A 17 1.07 -3.03 4.77
C GLU A 17 0.90 -4.43 5.39
N GLU A 18 1.41 -4.62 6.61
CA GLU A 18 1.27 -5.89 7.35
C GLU A 18 -0.19 -6.27 7.54
N ARG A 19 -1.02 -5.30 7.92
CA ARG A 19 -2.46 -5.51 8.07
C ARG A 19 -3.10 -5.85 6.72
N LEU A 20 -2.87 -5.03 5.71
CA LEU A 20 -3.42 -5.24 4.37
C LEU A 20 -3.10 -6.66 3.87
N ARG A 21 -1.85 -7.10 4.03
CA ARG A 21 -1.40 -8.45 3.69
C ARG A 21 -2.12 -9.54 4.49
N ALA A 22 -2.28 -9.35 5.81
CA ALA A 22 -2.93 -10.32 6.68
C ALA A 22 -4.40 -10.60 6.29
N GLY A 23 -5.09 -9.63 5.67
CA GLY A 23 -6.49 -9.79 5.21
C GLY A 23 -6.62 -10.05 3.72
N GLY A 24 -5.53 -10.44 3.05
CA GLY A 24 -5.55 -10.79 1.64
C GLY A 24 -5.58 -9.60 0.68
N GLY A 25 -5.22 -8.40 1.14
CA GLY A 25 -5.11 -7.23 0.27
C GLY A 25 -4.02 -7.40 -0.79
N ILE A 26 -4.36 -7.02 -2.02
CA ILE A 26 -3.57 -7.31 -3.23
C ILE A 26 -2.79 -6.09 -3.72
N LEU A 27 -3.28 -4.87 -3.42
CA LEU A 27 -2.73 -3.63 -3.94
C LEU A 27 -2.72 -2.55 -2.85
N PHE A 28 -1.55 -1.93 -2.63
CA PHE A 28 -1.41 -0.72 -1.82
C PHE A 28 -0.94 0.43 -2.73
N ASP A 29 -1.89 1.28 -3.12
CA ASP A 29 -1.64 2.39 -4.04
C ASP A 29 -1.25 3.67 -3.31
N VAL A 30 -0.13 4.27 -3.71
CA VAL A 30 0.40 5.54 -3.20
C VAL A 30 0.34 6.68 -4.22
N GLN A 31 -0.33 6.44 -5.36
CA GLN A 31 -0.58 7.34 -6.50
C GLN A 31 0.66 7.82 -7.24
N TRP A 32 1.65 8.39 -6.54
CA TRP A 32 2.87 8.93 -7.13
C TRP A 32 4.12 8.42 -6.40
N SER A 33 5.11 8.00 -7.17
CA SER A 33 6.43 7.68 -6.62
C SER A 33 7.17 8.95 -6.21
N THR A 34 7.90 8.85 -5.11
CA THR A 34 8.89 9.85 -4.69
C THR A 34 10.10 9.10 -4.13
N PRO A 35 11.31 9.69 -4.12
CA PRO A 35 12.49 9.01 -3.57
C PRO A 35 12.30 8.53 -2.13
N HIS A 36 11.50 9.24 -1.34
CA HIS A 36 11.16 8.81 0.01
C HIS A 36 10.29 7.56 0.02
N LEU A 37 9.28 7.47 -0.85
CA LEU A 37 8.40 6.31 -0.98
C LEU A 37 9.14 5.10 -1.57
N GLU A 38 10.04 5.32 -2.53
CA GLU A 38 10.88 4.27 -3.11
C GLU A 38 11.78 3.62 -2.06
N SER A 39 12.37 4.43 -1.16
CA SER A 39 13.15 3.93 -0.02
C SER A 39 12.34 3.05 0.93
N MET A 40 11.02 3.14 0.84
CA MET A 40 10.07 2.37 1.63
C MET A 40 9.45 1.19 0.85
N GLY A 41 9.94 0.90 -0.36
CA GLY A 41 9.55 -0.27 -1.16
C GLY A 41 8.46 0.00 -2.19
N VAL A 42 8.05 1.25 -2.41
CA VAL A 42 7.15 1.61 -3.52
C VAL A 42 7.87 1.37 -4.84
N VAL A 43 7.14 0.79 -5.79
CA VAL A 43 7.60 0.58 -7.16
C VAL A 43 6.59 1.16 -8.13
N GLU A 44 7.07 1.73 -9.23
CA GLU A 44 6.23 2.08 -10.36
C GLU A 44 5.93 0.84 -11.19
N ILE A 45 4.72 0.77 -11.73
CA ILE A 45 4.26 -0.30 -12.62
C ILE A 45 3.56 0.32 -13.83
N ASP A 46 3.55 -0.39 -14.95
CA ASP A 46 2.79 0.03 -16.12
C ASP A 46 1.30 0.19 -15.79
N ARG A 47 0.67 1.20 -16.39
CA ARG A 47 -0.75 1.51 -16.17
C ARG A 47 -1.66 0.31 -16.40
N ASP A 48 -1.40 -0.47 -17.45
CA ASP A 48 -2.22 -1.65 -17.75
C ASP A 48 -2.03 -2.76 -16.71
N ASP A 49 -0.84 -2.87 -16.11
CA ASP A 49 -0.60 -3.79 -15.00
C ASP A 49 -1.29 -3.33 -13.72
N TYR A 50 -1.24 -2.03 -13.43
CA TYR A 50 -2.00 -1.43 -12.34
C TYR A 50 -3.50 -1.71 -12.49
N LEU A 51 -4.08 -1.46 -13.66
CA LEU A 51 -5.52 -1.66 -13.88
C LEU A 51 -5.94 -3.12 -13.71
N ARG A 52 -5.15 -4.08 -14.19
CA ARG A 52 -5.40 -5.52 -13.97
C ARG A 52 -5.37 -5.89 -12.49
N ARG A 53 -4.37 -5.40 -11.74
CA ARG A 53 -4.25 -5.65 -10.30
C ARG A 53 -5.37 -4.97 -9.51
N LEU A 54 -5.75 -3.76 -9.90
CA LEU A 54 -6.84 -3.00 -9.30
C LEU A 54 -8.15 -3.75 -9.47
N GLU A 55 -8.47 -4.24 -10.68
CA GLU A 55 -9.65 -5.06 -10.93
C GLU A 55 -9.68 -6.30 -10.02
N SER A 56 -8.55 -7.00 -9.87
CA SER A 56 -8.46 -8.11 -8.94
C SER A 56 -8.66 -7.69 -7.48
N ALA A 57 -8.11 -6.54 -7.07
CA ALA A 57 -8.14 -6.07 -5.68
C ALA A 57 -9.55 -5.64 -5.25
N ILE A 58 -10.29 -4.94 -6.10
CA ILE A 58 -11.65 -4.47 -5.77
C ILE A 58 -12.69 -5.59 -5.75
N ASN A 59 -12.42 -6.69 -6.44
CA ASN A 59 -13.28 -7.88 -6.48
C ASN A 59 -12.88 -8.95 -5.46
N ALA A 60 -11.76 -8.77 -4.75
CA ALA A 60 -11.33 -9.70 -3.72
C ALA A 60 -12.22 -9.58 -2.46
N PRO A 61 -12.54 -10.69 -1.78
CA PRO A 61 -13.21 -10.62 -0.50
C PRO A 61 -12.33 -9.90 0.51
N VAL A 62 -12.83 -8.80 1.08
CA VAL A 62 -12.13 -8.04 2.11
C VAL A 62 -12.42 -8.67 3.47
N VAL A 63 -11.37 -9.13 4.15
CA VAL A 63 -11.47 -9.50 5.57
C VAL A 63 -11.39 -8.21 6.39
N TYR A 64 -12.50 -7.83 7.01
CA TYR A 64 -12.51 -6.75 7.99
C TYR A 64 -11.95 -7.28 9.31
N TRP A 65 -11.02 -6.53 9.91
CA TRP A 65 -10.48 -6.80 11.24
C TRP A 65 -11.50 -6.40 12.31
N GLU A 66 -11.66 -7.22 13.35
CA GLU A 66 -12.36 -6.86 14.60
C GLU A 66 -11.47 -6.00 15.52
#